data_AF-A0A2S0RGY7-F1
#
_entry.id   AF-A0A2S0RGY7-F1
#
_cell.length_a   1.000
_cell.length_b   1.000
_cell.length_c   1.000
_cell.angle_alpha   90.00
_cell.angle_beta   90.00
_cell.angle_gamma   90.00
#
_symmetry.space_group_name_H-M   'P 1'
#
loop_
_entity.id
_entity.type
_entity.pdbx_description
1 polymer ?
#
loop_
_entity_poly.entity_id
_entity_poly.type
_entity_poly.pdbx_seq_one_letter_code
_entity_poly.pdbx_strand_id
1 'polypeptide(L)'
;MAQILDIKKKTLGNAEEFLTEKGWEFSEAQEPTDELMGSAVFTYRKSDVSDGAESFLSFVYSSFSDVTRITIQISKKEKYIEYLNSIKGYGCKQLSSKVEDGKIVKVYQGVTTTFVIKSATTSNYYDQEVVTWILSVFSNEDYKLNFGE
;
A
#
# COMPACT_ATOMS: atom_id res chain seq x y z
N MET A 1 7.22 -8.98 -1.17
CA MET A 1 6.86 -8.16 -2.36
C MET A 1 6.11 -8.93 -3.45
N ALA A 2 6.57 -10.11 -3.89
CA ALA A 2 5.89 -10.88 -4.95
C ALA A 2 4.37 -11.08 -4.69
N GLN A 3 3.98 -11.37 -3.45
CA GLN A 3 2.58 -11.49 -3.05
C GLN A 3 1.77 -10.19 -3.27
N ILE A 4 2.32 -9.01 -2.97
CA ILE A 4 1.65 -7.72 -3.22
C ILE A 4 1.38 -7.53 -4.72
N LEU A 5 2.37 -7.88 -5.56
CA LEU A 5 2.24 -7.80 -7.01
C LEU A 5 1.25 -8.82 -7.57
N ASP A 6 1.10 -9.98 -6.92
CA ASP A 6 0.08 -10.97 -7.26
C ASP A 6 -1.31 -10.48 -6.90
N ILE A 7 -1.50 -9.97 -5.67
CA ILE A 7 -2.78 -9.38 -5.21
C ILE A 7 -3.25 -8.30 -6.18
N LYS A 8 -2.36 -7.39 -6.61
CA LYS A 8 -2.68 -6.31 -7.56
C LYS A 8 -3.30 -6.78 -8.88
N LYS A 9 -3.10 -8.04 -9.27
CA LYS A 9 -3.62 -8.62 -10.53
C LYS A 9 -4.95 -9.36 -10.34
N LYS A 10 -5.43 -9.48 -9.09
CA LYS A 10 -6.67 -10.20 -8.76
C LYS A 10 -7.87 -9.26 -8.84
N THR A 11 -9.05 -9.84 -9.01
CA THR A 11 -10.31 -9.16 -8.71
C THR A 11 -10.44 -8.94 -7.21
N LEU A 12 -11.33 -8.04 -6.77
CA LEU A 12 -11.56 -7.81 -5.34
C LEU A 12 -11.91 -9.11 -4.58
N GLY A 13 -12.82 -9.93 -5.12
CA GLY A 13 -13.19 -11.22 -4.50
C GLY A 13 -11.99 -12.18 -4.38
N ASN A 14 -11.23 -12.38 -5.46
CA ASN A 14 -10.07 -13.26 -5.43
C ASN A 14 -8.93 -12.70 -4.53
N ALA A 15 -8.84 -11.37 -4.39
CA ALA A 15 -7.91 -10.72 -3.48
C ALA A 15 -8.31 -10.95 -2.03
N GLU A 16 -9.59 -10.84 -1.70
CA GLU A 16 -10.15 -11.15 -0.38
C GLU A 16 -9.87 -12.60 0.01
N GLU A 17 -10.26 -13.57 -0.81
CA GLU A 17 -10.00 -15.00 -0.54
C GLU A 17 -8.51 -15.26 -0.27
N PHE A 18 -7.63 -14.73 -1.14
CA PHE A 18 -6.19 -14.90 -0.99
C PHE A 18 -5.65 -14.27 0.30
N LEU A 19 -6.15 -13.08 0.68
CA LEU A 19 -5.74 -12.39 1.89
C LEU A 19 -6.21 -13.13 3.14
N THR A 20 -7.47 -13.60 3.13
CA THR A 20 -8.08 -14.41 4.20
C THR A 20 -7.28 -15.70 4.43
N GLU A 21 -6.88 -16.41 3.38
CA GLU A 21 -5.99 -17.59 3.48
C GLU A 21 -4.61 -17.28 4.09
N LYS A 22 -4.17 -16.02 4.03
CA LYS A 22 -2.90 -15.54 4.60
C LYS A 22 -3.06 -14.92 6.00
N GLY A 23 -4.25 -15.04 6.59
CA GLY A 23 -4.54 -14.52 7.93
C GLY A 23 -4.71 -13.01 7.98
N TRP A 24 -5.09 -12.39 6.85
CA TRP A 24 -5.63 -11.04 6.86
C TRP A 24 -7.14 -11.09 7.08
N GLU A 25 -7.67 -10.06 7.70
CA GLU A 25 -9.08 -9.94 8.01
C GLU A 25 -9.65 -8.69 7.35
N PHE A 26 -10.79 -8.83 6.69
CA PHE A 26 -11.53 -7.69 6.16
C PHE A 26 -11.91 -6.74 7.31
N SER A 27 -11.71 -5.44 7.09
CA SER A 27 -12.01 -4.40 8.08
C SER A 27 -13.12 -3.48 7.62
N GLU A 28 -12.97 -2.87 6.44
CA GLU A 28 -13.92 -1.90 5.90
C GLU A 28 -13.82 -1.81 4.38
N ALA A 29 -14.86 -1.29 3.74
CA ALA A 29 -14.85 -0.99 2.31
C ALA A 29 -15.64 0.28 2.00
N GLN A 30 -15.26 0.91 0.90
CA GLN A 30 -15.94 2.01 0.27
C GLN A 30 -16.19 1.67 -1.20
N GLU A 31 -17.44 1.83 -1.63
CA GLU A 31 -17.82 1.62 -3.03
C GLU A 31 -17.20 2.72 -3.92
N PRO A 32 -16.81 2.40 -5.17
CA PRO A 32 -16.42 3.42 -6.13
C PRO A 32 -17.60 4.35 -6.46
N THR A 33 -17.30 5.61 -6.73
CA THR A 33 -18.24 6.59 -7.29
C THR A 33 -17.71 7.08 -8.64
N ASP A 34 -18.50 7.89 -9.35
CA ASP A 34 -18.06 8.51 -10.61
C ASP A 34 -16.80 9.38 -10.44
N GLU A 35 -16.56 9.89 -9.22
CA GLU A 35 -15.43 10.78 -8.90
C GLU A 35 -14.28 10.06 -8.17
N LEU A 36 -14.56 8.95 -7.47
CA LEU A 36 -13.62 8.31 -6.57
C LEU A 36 -13.50 6.81 -6.80
N MET A 37 -12.28 6.30 -6.74
CA MET A 37 -12.04 4.85 -6.70
C MET A 37 -12.62 4.25 -5.41
N GLY A 38 -13.09 3.01 -5.51
CA GLY A 38 -13.49 2.21 -4.36
C GLY A 38 -12.27 1.67 -3.65
N SER A 39 -12.46 1.26 -2.40
CA SER A 39 -11.40 0.62 -1.62
C SER A 39 -11.94 -0.47 -0.70
N ALA A 40 -11.10 -1.47 -0.43
CA ALA A 40 -11.33 -2.45 0.62
C ALA A 40 -10.06 -2.53 1.47
N VAL A 41 -10.24 -2.43 2.79
CA VAL A 41 -9.15 -2.42 3.77
C VAL A 41 -9.15 -3.73 4.54
N PHE A 42 -7.96 -4.31 4.62
CA PHE A 42 -7.66 -5.54 5.34
C PHE A 42 -6.64 -5.28 6.42
N THR A 43 -6.77 -5.97 7.54
CA THR A 43 -5.85 -5.86 8.68
C THR A 43 -5.14 -7.18 8.92
N TYR A 44 -3.88 -7.10 9.36
CA TYR A 44 -3.11 -8.28 9.74
C TYR A 44 -2.77 -8.22 11.22
N ARG A 45 -3.10 -9.29 11.96
CA ARG A 45 -2.92 -9.38 13.42
C ARG A 45 -3.52 -8.16 14.14
N LYS A 46 -4.81 -7.94 13.91
CA LYS A 46 -5.57 -6.93 14.64
C LYS A 46 -5.67 -7.32 16.12
N SER A 47 -5.59 -6.33 17.00
CA SER A 47 -5.77 -6.51 18.42
C SER A 47 -7.24 -6.78 18.75
N ASP A 48 -7.52 -7.74 19.63
CA ASP A 48 -8.89 -8.02 20.09
C ASP A 48 -9.45 -6.93 21.01
N VAL A 49 -8.58 -6.07 21.55
CA VAL A 49 -8.91 -5.09 22.61
C VAL A 49 -8.63 -3.64 22.20
N SER A 50 -8.11 -3.40 21.00
CA SER A 50 -7.86 -2.07 20.46
C SER A 50 -7.98 -2.06 18.94
N ASP A 51 -8.12 -0.88 18.34
CA ASP A 51 -8.14 -0.74 16.88
C ASP A 51 -6.75 -0.89 16.24
N GLY A 52 -5.73 -1.25 17.02
CA GLY A 52 -4.37 -1.48 16.54
C GLY A 52 -4.26 -2.76 15.71
N ALA A 53 -3.57 -2.68 14.57
CA ALA A 53 -3.15 -3.85 13.80
C ALA A 53 -1.66 -3.74 13.43
N GLU A 54 -1.01 -4.88 13.20
CA GLU A 54 0.40 -4.90 12.80
C GLU A 54 0.60 -4.25 11.42
N SER A 55 -0.37 -4.45 10.51
CA SER A 55 -0.35 -3.87 9.17
C SER A 55 -1.75 -3.70 8.61
N PHE A 56 -1.88 -2.76 7.69
CA PHE A 56 -3.12 -2.46 6.96
C PHE A 56 -2.83 -2.56 5.47
N LEU A 57 -3.71 -3.19 4.70
CA LEU A 57 -3.63 -3.26 3.25
C LEU A 57 -4.93 -2.72 2.65
N SER A 58 -4.82 -1.68 1.84
CA SER A 58 -5.91 -1.13 1.04
C SER A 58 -5.79 -1.63 -0.39
N PHE A 59 -6.80 -2.37 -0.83
CA PHE A 59 -7.03 -2.73 -2.22
C PHE A 59 -7.94 -1.67 -2.85
N VAL A 60 -7.42 -0.87 -3.78
CA VAL A 60 -8.13 0.25 -4.39
C VAL A 60 -8.46 -0.09 -5.84
N TYR A 61 -9.72 0.06 -6.22
CA TYR A 61 -10.26 -0.42 -7.49
C TYR A 61 -11.26 0.56 -8.11
N SER A 62 -11.48 0.45 -9.42
CA SER A 62 -12.43 1.29 -10.16
C SER A 62 -13.51 0.42 -10.79
N SER A 63 -14.74 0.91 -10.84
CA SER A 63 -15.83 0.33 -11.63
C SER A 63 -15.77 0.72 -13.12
N PHE A 64 -14.94 1.71 -13.47
CA PHE A 64 -14.88 2.32 -14.81
C PHE A 64 -13.59 2.02 -15.57
N SER A 65 -12.61 1.39 -14.91
CA SER A 65 -11.31 1.04 -15.51
C SER A 65 -10.69 -0.16 -14.81
N ASP A 66 -9.73 -0.80 -15.48
CA ASP A 66 -8.95 -1.92 -14.91
C ASP A 66 -7.85 -1.46 -13.92
N VAL A 67 -7.90 -0.19 -13.48
CA VAL A 67 -6.90 0.36 -12.57
C VAL A 67 -7.09 -0.22 -11.18
N THR A 68 -6.04 -0.91 -10.72
CA THR A 68 -5.93 -1.42 -9.36
C THR A 68 -4.66 -0.91 -8.71
N ARG A 69 -4.78 -0.40 -7.48
CA ARG A 69 -3.66 0.04 -6.64
C ARG A 69 -3.67 -0.76 -5.35
N ILE A 70 -2.46 -1.07 -4.85
CA ILE A 70 -2.29 -1.64 -3.53
C ILE A 70 -1.54 -0.64 -2.68
N THR A 71 -2.07 -0.33 -1.50
CA THR A 71 -1.36 0.42 -0.47
C THR A 71 -1.22 -0.45 0.77
N ILE A 72 -0.02 -0.56 1.31
CA ILE A 72 0.23 -1.29 2.55
C ILE A 72 0.91 -0.37 3.57
N GLN A 73 0.34 -0.26 4.75
CA GLN A 73 0.94 0.38 5.91
C GLN A 73 1.62 -0.67 6.79
N ILE A 74 2.87 -0.40 7.15
CA ILE A 74 3.76 -1.31 7.86
C ILE A 74 4.33 -0.57 9.07
N SER A 75 4.32 -1.24 10.21
CA SER A 75 4.89 -0.74 11.48
C SER A 75 6.25 -1.37 11.83
N LYS A 76 6.63 -2.47 11.16
CA LYS A 76 7.89 -3.19 11.39
C LYS A 76 8.99 -2.75 10.43
N LYS A 77 10.11 -2.28 10.97
CA LYS A 77 11.27 -1.81 10.21
C LYS A 77 11.86 -2.90 9.31
N GLU A 78 11.87 -4.15 9.78
CA GLU A 78 12.38 -5.31 9.04
C GLU A 78 11.59 -5.52 7.75
N LYS A 79 10.26 -5.38 7.81
CA LYS A 79 9.38 -5.49 6.65
C LYS A 79 9.56 -4.34 5.67
N TYR A 80 9.73 -3.12 6.16
CA TYR A 80 10.10 -1.99 5.30
C TYR A 80 11.41 -2.26 4.53
N ILE A 81 12.45 -2.73 5.22
CA ILE A 81 13.74 -3.06 4.59
C ILE A 81 13.58 -4.17 3.54
N GLU A 82 12.81 -5.22 3.86
CA GLU A 82 12.50 -6.32 2.93
C GLU A 82 11.86 -5.80 1.63
N TYR A 83 10.84 -4.93 1.75
CA TYR A 83 10.18 -4.36 0.57
C TYR A 83 11.08 -3.42 -0.22
N LEU A 84 11.84 -2.55 0.44
CA LEU A 84 12.77 -1.65 -0.22
C LEU A 84 13.84 -2.42 -1.02
N ASN A 85 14.40 -3.46 -0.41
CA ASN A 85 15.39 -4.32 -1.07
C ASN A 85 14.76 -5.08 -2.24
N SER A 86 13.52 -5.55 -2.09
CA SER A 86 12.80 -6.20 -3.20
C SER A 86 12.58 -5.25 -4.38
N ILE A 87 12.16 -4.01 -4.13
CA ILE A 87 11.95 -2.99 -5.17
C ILE A 87 13.24 -2.73 -5.93
N LYS A 88 14.35 -2.52 -5.21
CA LYS A 88 15.67 -2.33 -5.82
C LYS A 88 16.13 -3.58 -6.58
N GLY A 89 15.86 -4.78 -6.04
CA GLY A 89 16.18 -6.07 -6.65
C GLY A 89 15.46 -6.30 -7.98
N TYR A 90 14.28 -5.72 -8.18
CA TYR A 90 13.58 -5.72 -9.47
C TYR A 90 14.13 -4.71 -10.49
N GLY A 91 15.27 -4.07 -10.20
CA GLY A 91 15.89 -3.09 -11.09
C GLY A 91 15.17 -1.75 -11.13
N CYS A 92 14.27 -1.48 -10.19
CA CYS A 92 13.60 -0.19 -10.11
C CYS A 92 14.60 0.90 -9.75
N LYS A 93 14.58 2.01 -10.49
CA LYS A 93 15.41 3.17 -10.23
C LYS A 93 14.66 4.16 -9.36
N GLN A 94 15.34 4.81 -8.43
CA GLN A 94 14.76 5.92 -7.69
C GLN A 94 14.63 7.13 -8.63
N LEU A 95 13.40 7.59 -8.87
CA LEU A 95 13.14 8.77 -9.68
C LEU A 95 13.26 10.04 -8.85
N SER A 96 12.73 10.01 -7.61
CA SER A 96 12.73 11.17 -6.74
C SER A 96 12.73 10.78 -5.26
N SER A 97 13.15 11.73 -4.42
CA SER A 97 13.01 11.69 -2.98
C SER A 97 12.79 13.11 -2.49
N LYS A 98 11.71 13.35 -1.76
CA LYS A 98 11.35 14.67 -1.21
C LYS A 98 10.78 14.56 0.20
N VAL A 99 10.77 15.68 0.91
CA VAL A 99 9.96 15.84 2.11
C VAL A 99 8.66 16.52 1.71
N GLU A 100 7.53 15.95 2.06
CA GLU A 100 6.18 16.44 1.74
C GLU A 100 5.26 16.16 2.93
N ASP A 101 4.61 17.20 3.46
CA ASP A 101 3.72 17.11 4.63
C ASP A 101 4.35 16.40 5.84
N GLY A 102 5.62 16.71 6.12
CA GLY A 102 6.38 16.10 7.22
C GLY A 102 6.78 14.63 6.99
N LYS A 103 6.54 14.09 5.79
CA LYS A 103 6.86 12.70 5.42
C LYS A 103 8.03 12.66 4.46
N ILE A 104 8.87 11.63 4.56
CA ILE A 104 9.87 11.35 3.53
C ILE A 104 9.19 10.50 2.45
N VAL A 105 9.07 11.04 1.25
CA VAL A 105 8.45 10.38 0.09
C VAL A 105 9.53 9.98 -0.91
N LYS A 106 9.57 8.72 -1.29
CA LYS A 106 10.48 8.17 -2.31
C LYS A 106 9.69 7.51 -3.42
N VAL A 107 10.06 7.80 -4.67
CA VAL A 107 9.43 7.21 -5.84
C VAL A 107 10.45 6.34 -6.56
N TYR A 108 10.12 5.07 -6.75
CA TYR A 108 10.90 4.10 -7.50
C TYR A 108 10.09 3.63 -8.70
N GLN A 109 10.69 3.59 -9.88
CA GLN A 109 10.01 3.12 -11.08
C GLN A 109 10.82 2.03 -11.78
N GLY A 110 10.11 0.96 -12.14
CA GLY A 110 10.58 -0.08 -13.03
C GLY A 110 9.95 0.03 -14.42
N VAL A 111 10.02 -1.04 -15.22
CA VAL A 111 9.51 -1.05 -16.59
C VAL A 111 7.99 -0.82 -16.66
N THR A 112 7.23 -1.40 -15.73
CA THR A 112 5.75 -1.38 -15.76
C THR A 112 5.10 -0.83 -14.49
N THR A 113 5.88 -0.64 -13.43
CA THR A 113 5.34 -0.42 -12.07
C THR A 113 6.09 0.71 -11.37
N THR A 114 5.32 1.60 -10.76
CA THR A 114 5.83 2.65 -9.87
C THR A 114 5.50 2.28 -8.42
N PHE A 115 6.50 2.39 -7.55
CA PHE A 115 6.39 2.22 -6.11
C PHE A 115 6.60 3.57 -5.44
N VAL A 116 5.66 3.97 -4.59
CA VAL A 116 5.79 5.14 -3.73
C VAL A 116 5.95 4.67 -2.30
N ILE A 117 7.00 5.09 -1.63
CA ILE A 117 7.23 4.80 -0.22
C ILE A 117 7.16 6.11 0.56
N LYS A 118 6.28 6.18 1.56
CA LYS A 118 6.21 7.29 2.51
C LYS A 118 6.62 6.80 3.89
N SER A 119 7.55 7.49 4.53
CA SER A 119 7.89 7.28 5.94
C SER A 119 7.29 8.41 6.77
N ALA A 120 6.56 8.08 7.84
CA ALA A 120 5.94 9.04 8.73
C ALA A 120 6.15 8.62 10.20
N THR A 121 6.18 9.60 11.11
CA THR A 121 6.02 9.35 12.54
C THR A 121 4.57 9.62 12.90
N THR A 122 3.94 8.68 13.61
CA THR A 122 2.54 8.75 14.05
C THR A 122 2.45 8.40 15.53
N SER A 123 1.59 9.07 16.29
CA SER A 123 1.32 8.67 17.68
C SER A 123 0.34 7.50 17.72
N ASN A 124 0.60 6.49 18.56
CA ASN A 124 -0.34 5.42 18.84
C ASN A 124 -1.36 5.83 19.94
N TYR A 125 -2.27 4.92 20.30
CA TYR A 125 -3.27 5.12 21.36
C TYR A 125 -2.67 5.49 22.73
N TYR A 126 -1.38 5.22 22.96
CA TYR A 126 -0.66 5.51 24.19
C TYR A 126 0.24 6.76 24.08
N ASP A 127 0.00 7.61 23.09
CA ASP A 127 0.82 8.80 22.77
C ASP A 127 2.30 8.50 22.50
N GLN A 128 2.63 7.25 22.13
CA GLN A 128 3.98 6.89 21.76
C GLN A 128 4.19 7.14 20.28
N GLU A 129 5.28 7.81 19.96
CA GLU A 129 5.72 7.98 18.57
C GLU A 129 6.15 6.64 17.97
N VAL A 130 5.50 6.27 16.87
CA VAL A 130 5.81 5.07 16.11
C VAL A 130 6.10 5.48 14.67
N VAL A 131 7.16 4.94 14.10
CA VAL A 131 7.45 5.13 12.67
C VAL A 131 6.61 4.14 11.87
N THR A 132 5.88 4.66 10.90
CA THR A 132 5.12 3.86 9.93
C THR A 132 5.66 4.10 8.53
N TRP A 133 5.61 3.04 7.73
CA TRP A 133 5.96 3.08 6.31
C TRP A 133 4.74 2.69 5.50
N ILE A 134 4.40 3.55 4.54
CA ILE A 134 3.32 3.31 3.58
C ILE A 134 3.98 3.02 2.25
N LEU A 135 3.71 1.84 1.70
CA LEU A 135 4.10 1.45 0.36
C LEU A 135 2.86 1.42 -0.53
N SER A 136 2.86 2.21 -1.59
CA SER A 136 1.81 2.21 -2.61
C SER A 136 2.36 1.72 -3.96
N VAL A 137 1.59 0.89 -4.65
CA VAL A 137 1.97 0.22 -5.90
C VAL A 137 1.00 0.59 -7.03
N PHE A 138 1.53 1.18 -8.09
CA PHE A 138 0.80 1.70 -9.25
C PHE A 138 1.31 1.05 -10.55
N SER A 139 0.50 1.04 -11.61
CA SER A 139 1.08 0.96 -12.95
C SER A 139 1.78 2.27 -13.29
N ASN A 140 2.74 2.26 -14.22
CA ASN A 140 3.41 3.48 -14.65
C ASN A 140 2.42 4.51 -15.23
N GLU A 141 1.44 4.04 -16.00
CA GLU A 141 0.39 4.86 -16.61
C GLU A 141 -0.49 5.53 -15.56
N ASP A 142 -0.98 4.74 -14.59
CA ASP A 142 -1.81 5.24 -13.50
C ASP A 142 -1.06 6.26 -12.65
N TYR A 143 0.21 5.98 -12.31
CA TYR A 143 1.03 6.93 -11.60
C TYR A 143 1.22 8.24 -12.39
N LYS A 144 1.54 8.14 -13.69
CA LYS A 144 1.76 9.31 -14.54
C LYS A 144 0.50 10.17 -14.68
N LEU A 145 -0.67 9.55 -14.85
CA LEU A 145 -1.94 10.26 -14.99
C LEU A 145 -2.30 11.08 -13.75
N ASN A 146 -1.99 10.55 -12.55
CA ASN A 146 -2.42 11.14 -11.28
C ASN A 146 -1.34 11.97 -10.59
N PHE A 147 -0.06 11.72 -10.89
CA PHE A 147 1.09 12.29 -10.15
C PHE A 147 2.28 12.64 -11.06
N GLY A 148 2.19 12.39 -12.36
CA GLY A 148 3.20 12.83 -13.30
C GLY A 148 3.12 14.35 -13.49
N GLU A 149 4.27 15.01 -13.52
CA GLU A 149 4.41 16.34 -14.12
C GLU A 149 4.31 16.27 -15.65
#